data_AF-A0A975RHN8-F1
#
_entry.id   AF-A0A975RHN8-F1
#
_cell.length_a   1.000
_cell.length_b   1.000
_cell.length_c   1.000
_cell.angle_alpha   90.00
_cell.angle_beta   90.00
_cell.angle_gamma   90.00
#
_symmetry.space_group_name_H-M   'P 1'
#
loop_
_entity.id
_entity.type
_entity.pdbx_description
1 polymer ?
#
loop_
_entity_poly.entity_id
_entity_poly.type
_entity_poly.pdbx_seq_one_letter_code
_entity_poly.pdbx_strand_id
1 'polypeptide(L)'
;MTRKALVRRMAGLGQFHWFFGNLYEAAVDVPRLLADAAPNREPGLLTAGSPLRYYGPAAPVALAATTAALTSNWREGGDRRAVVAAAAGTATALALTAHLVRAVNLRLLRGGAPLTEAQLTDLGRHWHRANAVRLAALAVAMGALRRSAPLGPAGQEWRNGSGIHQ
;
A
#
# COMPACT_ATOMS: atom_id res chain seq x y z
N MET A 1 -0.77 11.25 -24.10
CA MET A 1 -0.05 10.85 -22.87
C MET A 1 0.83 9.65 -23.18
N THR A 2 2.13 9.64 -22.82
CA THR A 2 3.01 8.49 -23.12
C THR A 2 2.66 7.29 -22.25
N ARG A 3 2.88 6.05 -22.74
CA ARG A 3 2.65 4.80 -21.98
C ARG A 3 3.35 4.81 -20.62
N LYS A 4 4.56 5.36 -20.55
CA LYS A 4 5.34 5.49 -19.30
C LYS A 4 4.68 6.46 -18.30
N ALA A 5 4.18 7.59 -18.79
CA ALA A 5 3.44 8.54 -17.96
C ALA A 5 2.15 7.92 -17.42
N LEU A 6 1.44 7.11 -18.23
CA LEU A 6 0.27 6.36 -17.80
C LEU A 6 0.63 5.38 -16.67
N VAL A 7 1.65 4.54 -16.86
CA VAL A 7 2.07 3.54 -15.86
C VAL A 7 2.44 4.19 -14.53
N ARG A 8 3.17 5.32 -14.55
CA ARG A 8 3.51 6.06 -13.33
C ARG A 8 2.29 6.65 -12.63
N ARG A 9 1.32 7.18 -13.39
CA ARG A 9 0.05 7.66 -12.83
C ARG A 9 -0.75 6.53 -12.19
N MET A 10 -0.83 5.38 -12.87
CA MET A 10 -1.50 4.19 -12.33
C MET A 10 -0.82 3.69 -11.05
N ALA A 11 0.51 3.65 -11.01
CA ALA A 11 1.26 3.31 -9.82
C ALA A 11 0.95 4.29 -8.67
N GLY A 12 1.02 5.60 -8.94
CA GLY A 12 0.72 6.63 -7.93
C GLY A 12 -0.72 6.55 -7.41
N LEU A 13 -1.70 6.37 -8.31
CA LEU A 13 -3.10 6.21 -7.94
C LEU A 13 -3.34 4.94 -7.13
N GLY A 14 -2.68 3.83 -7.50
CA GLY A 14 -2.75 2.57 -6.76
C GLY A 14 -2.21 2.69 -5.34
N GLN A 15 -1.04 3.33 -5.17
CA GLN A 15 -0.45 3.58 -3.85
C GLN A 15 -1.33 4.52 -3.00
N PHE A 16 -1.89 5.55 -3.63
CA PHE A 16 -2.80 6.49 -2.99
C PHE A 16 -4.09 5.79 -2.52
N HIS A 17 -4.74 5.04 -3.41
CA HIS A 17 -5.92 4.25 -3.08
C HIS A 17 -5.65 3.28 -1.93
N TRP A 18 -4.50 2.60 -1.94
CA TRP A 18 -4.12 1.68 -0.88
C TRP A 18 -3.89 2.40 0.46
N PHE A 19 -3.24 3.56 0.46
CA PHE A 19 -3.04 4.36 1.67
C PHE A 19 -4.38 4.80 2.26
N PHE A 20 -5.23 5.46 1.47
CA PHE A 20 -6.50 6.00 1.95
C PHE A 20 -7.48 4.91 2.35
N GLY A 21 -7.45 3.78 1.65
CA GLY A 21 -8.22 2.61 2.04
C GLY A 21 -7.90 2.14 3.46
N ASN A 22 -6.62 2.00 3.77
CA ASN A 22 -6.18 1.56 5.10
C ASN A 22 -6.32 2.65 6.18
N LEU A 23 -6.28 3.93 5.79
CA LEU A 23 -6.55 5.03 6.70
C LEU A 23 -8.03 5.07 7.08
N TYR A 24 -8.92 4.89 6.09
CA TYR A 24 -10.36 4.74 6.32
C TYR A 24 -10.63 3.56 7.25
N GLU A 25 -10.03 2.39 6.98
CA GLU A 25 -10.20 1.21 7.85
C GLU A 25 -9.77 1.47 9.30
N ALA A 26 -8.73 2.28 9.51
CA ALA A 26 -8.32 2.71 10.85
C ALA A 26 -9.33 3.66 11.49
N ALA A 27 -9.82 4.63 10.73
CA ALA A 27 -10.76 5.65 11.22
C ALA A 27 -12.09 5.04 11.66
N VAL A 28 -12.55 3.97 10.99
CA VAL A 28 -13.81 3.29 11.34
C VAL A 28 -13.61 2.07 12.26
N ASP A 29 -12.38 1.81 12.72
CA ASP A 29 -12.03 0.65 13.54
C ASP A 29 -12.58 -0.68 13.00
N VAL A 30 -12.17 -1.02 11.77
CA VAL A 30 -12.62 -2.26 11.10
C VAL A 30 -12.53 -3.52 11.96
N PRO A 31 -11.47 -3.75 12.77
CA PRO A 31 -11.44 -4.91 13.66
C PRO A 31 -12.65 -5.00 14.60
N ARG A 32 -13.07 -3.87 15.18
CA ARG A 32 -14.25 -3.81 16.05
C ARG A 32 -15.54 -3.99 15.25
N LEU A 33 -15.68 -3.31 14.10
CA LEU A 33 -16.83 -3.49 13.22
C LEU A 33 -17.03 -4.94 12.78
N LEU A 34 -15.94 -5.66 12.46
CA LEU A 34 -16.00 -7.07 12.08
C LEU A 34 -16.39 -7.96 13.25
N ALA A 35 -15.94 -7.65 14.46
CA ALA A 35 -16.31 -8.40 15.66
C ALA A 35 -17.80 -8.18 16.02
N ASP A 36 -18.26 -6.93 16.00
CA ASP A 36 -19.64 -6.57 16.33
C ASP A 36 -20.63 -7.12 15.27
N ALA A 37 -20.20 -7.20 14.00
CA ALA A 37 -21.00 -7.79 12.92
C ALA A 37 -20.98 -9.32 12.90
N ALA A 38 -20.06 -9.97 13.62
CA ALA A 38 -19.88 -11.43 13.56
C ALA A 38 -21.16 -12.25 13.84
N PRO A 39 -22.03 -11.89 14.81
CA PRO A 39 -23.27 -12.65 15.07
C PRO A 39 -24.27 -12.64 13.91
N ASN A 40 -24.23 -11.63 13.05
CA ASN A 40 -25.21 -11.40 11.98
C ASN A 40 -24.61 -11.57 10.58
N ARG A 41 -23.39 -12.12 10.47
CA ARG A 41 -22.63 -12.20 9.21
C ARG A 41 -22.32 -13.65 8.86
N GLU A 42 -22.56 -14.01 7.61
CA GLU A 42 -22.07 -15.27 7.04
C GLU A 42 -20.53 -15.32 7.04
N PRO A 43 -19.91 -16.33 7.70
CA PRO A 43 -18.47 -16.52 7.70
C PRO A 43 -17.94 -16.66 6.27
N GLY A 44 -16.82 -16.00 5.98
CA GLY A 44 -16.24 -16.07 4.64
C GLY A 44 -15.40 -14.87 4.21
N LEU A 45 -14.49 -15.14 3.28
CA LEU A 45 -13.58 -14.16 2.68
C LEU A 45 -14.19 -13.37 1.53
N LEU A 46 -15.28 -13.87 0.94
CA LEU A 46 -15.99 -13.25 -0.18
C LEU A 46 -17.47 -13.06 0.14
N THR A 47 -17.86 -13.09 1.41
CA THR A 47 -19.24 -12.79 1.84
C THR A 47 -19.48 -11.29 1.96
N ALA A 48 -20.74 -10.88 2.09
CA ALA A 48 -21.09 -9.47 2.30
C ALA A 48 -20.34 -8.90 3.52
N GLY A 49 -19.81 -7.69 3.38
CA GLY A 49 -18.98 -7.05 4.40
C GLY A 49 -17.48 -7.42 4.36
N SER A 50 -17.03 -8.31 3.47
CA SER A 50 -15.60 -8.60 3.31
C SER A 50 -14.87 -7.51 2.52
N PRO A 51 -13.82 -6.88 3.07
CA PRO A 51 -13.00 -5.90 2.36
C PRO A 51 -12.38 -6.44 1.06
N LEU A 52 -12.16 -7.75 0.96
CA LEU A 52 -11.57 -8.39 -0.22
C LEU A 52 -12.36 -8.16 -1.51
N ARG A 53 -13.68 -7.96 -1.44
CA ARG A 53 -14.51 -7.77 -2.64
C ARG A 53 -14.17 -6.46 -3.38
N TYR A 54 -13.75 -5.43 -2.65
CA TYR A 54 -13.48 -4.12 -3.24
C TYR A 54 -11.98 -3.88 -3.47
N TYR A 55 -11.09 -4.54 -2.71
CA TYR A 55 -9.63 -4.43 -2.91
C TYR A 55 -9.03 -5.49 -3.85
N GLY A 56 -9.68 -6.65 -3.99
CA GLY A 56 -9.14 -7.82 -4.70
C GLY A 56 -8.73 -7.56 -6.15
N PRO A 57 -9.54 -6.88 -6.98
CA PRO A 57 -9.17 -6.58 -8.37
C PRO A 57 -8.16 -5.44 -8.51
N ALA A 58 -8.20 -4.46 -7.60
CA ALA A 58 -7.38 -3.25 -7.70
C ALA A 58 -5.90 -3.51 -7.32
N ALA A 59 -5.65 -4.41 -6.36
CA ALA A 59 -4.31 -4.68 -5.86
C ALA A 59 -3.34 -5.25 -6.92
N PRO A 60 -3.69 -6.27 -7.73
CA PRO A 60 -2.81 -6.78 -8.78
C PRO A 60 -2.42 -5.71 -9.80
N VAL A 61 -3.38 -4.87 -10.20
CA VAL A 61 -3.14 -3.78 -11.17
C VAL A 61 -2.20 -2.73 -10.58
N ALA A 62 -2.44 -2.30 -9.34
CA ALA A 62 -1.60 -1.33 -8.65
C ALA A 62 -0.15 -1.84 -8.45
N LEU A 63 0.01 -3.11 -8.08
CA LEU A 63 1.32 -3.75 -7.91
C LEU A 63 2.05 -3.88 -9.24
N ALA A 64 1.38 -4.36 -10.30
CA ALA A 64 1.97 -4.47 -11.62
C ALA A 64 2.42 -3.11 -12.16
N ALA A 65 1.58 -2.08 -12.02
CA ALA A 65 1.91 -0.72 -12.42
C ALA A 65 3.10 -0.16 -11.62
N THR A 66 3.15 -0.40 -10.30
CA THR A 66 4.25 0.03 -9.44
C THR A 66 5.57 -0.63 -9.86
N THR A 67 5.58 -1.95 -10.03
CA THR A 67 6.76 -2.70 -10.46
C THR A 67 7.26 -2.23 -11.84
N ALA A 68 6.35 -2.00 -12.78
CA ALA A 68 6.69 -1.48 -14.10
C ALA A 68 7.28 -0.07 -14.02
N ALA A 69 6.71 0.81 -13.20
CA ALA A 69 7.23 2.16 -12.99
C ALA A 69 8.64 2.15 -12.38
N LEU A 70 8.87 1.37 -11.33
CA LEU A 70 10.16 1.26 -10.66
C LEU A 70 11.24 0.67 -11.60
N THR A 71 10.89 -0.37 -12.35
CA THR A 71 11.80 -0.97 -13.34
C THR A 71 12.16 0.02 -14.46
N SER A 72 11.18 0.78 -14.96
CA SER A 72 11.41 1.82 -15.99
C SER A 72 12.35 2.90 -15.45
N ASN A 73 12.06 3.42 -14.26
CA ASN A 73 12.87 4.47 -13.63
C ASN A 73 14.30 3.98 -13.35
N TRP A 74 14.47 2.72 -12.93
CA TRP A 74 15.78 2.10 -12.77
C TRP A 74 16.53 2.02 -14.11
N ARG A 75 15.91 1.56 -15.19
CA ARG A 75 16.58 1.40 -16.49
C ARG A 75 16.93 2.74 -17.14
N GLU A 76 16.15 3.79 -16.86
CA GLU A 76 16.32 5.13 -17.44
C GLU A 76 17.25 6.04 -16.62
N GLY A 77 17.92 5.50 -15.59
CA GLY A 77 18.87 6.28 -14.78
C GLY A 77 18.21 7.27 -13.81
N GLY A 78 16.97 7.01 -13.40
CA GLY A 78 16.32 7.74 -12.29
C GLY A 78 17.04 7.54 -10.96
N ASP A 79 16.66 8.30 -9.93
CA ASP A 79 17.27 8.24 -8.60
C ASP A 79 17.17 6.83 -8.00
N ARG A 80 18.33 6.15 -7.90
CA ARG A 80 18.46 4.78 -7.38
C ARG A 80 17.98 4.67 -5.95
N ARG A 81 18.27 5.66 -5.10
CA ARG A 81 17.87 5.66 -3.69
C ARG A 81 16.36 5.80 -3.59
N ALA A 82 15.76 6.64 -4.42
CA ALA A 82 14.30 6.79 -4.49
C ALA A 82 13.62 5.52 -5.02
N VAL A 83 14.16 4.85 -6.04
CA VAL A 83 13.61 3.57 -6.53
C VAL A 83 13.66 2.50 -5.42
N VAL A 84 14.80 2.37 -4.73
CA VAL A 84 14.95 1.39 -3.63
C VAL A 84 14.01 1.71 -2.47
N ALA A 85 13.91 2.97 -2.05
CA ALA A 85 12.99 3.38 -1.00
C ALA A 85 11.52 3.10 -1.37
N ALA A 86 11.14 3.34 -2.62
CA ALA A 86 9.80 3.05 -3.11
C ALA A 86 9.50 1.55 -3.16
N ALA A 87 10.46 0.74 -3.61
CA ALA A 87 10.35 -0.71 -3.62
C ALA A 87 10.24 -1.27 -2.19
N ALA A 88 11.12 -0.84 -1.29
CA ALA A 88 11.13 -1.27 0.10
C ALA A 88 9.83 -0.90 0.82
N GLY A 89 9.37 0.35 0.70
CA GLY A 89 8.10 0.79 1.30
C GLY A 89 6.91 -0.01 0.77
N THR A 90 6.86 -0.28 -0.54
CA THR A 90 5.80 -1.11 -1.14
C THR A 90 5.85 -2.55 -0.62
N ALA A 91 7.04 -3.15 -0.56
CA ALA A 91 7.22 -4.51 -0.07
C ALA A 91 6.86 -4.65 1.42
N THR A 92 7.24 -3.68 2.25
CA THR A 92 6.86 -3.63 3.66
C THR A 92 5.34 -3.52 3.82
N ALA A 93 4.66 -2.65 3.06
CA ALA A 93 3.21 -2.53 3.11
C ALA A 93 2.50 -3.82 2.69
N LEU A 94 3.04 -4.53 1.69
CA LEU A 94 2.52 -5.83 1.25
C LEU A 94 2.70 -6.91 2.32
N ALA A 95 3.89 -7.00 2.92
CA ALA A 95 4.19 -7.93 4.00
C ALA A 95 3.28 -7.70 5.22
N LEU A 96 3.08 -6.45 5.63
CA LEU A 96 2.18 -6.10 6.71
C LEU A 96 0.72 -6.40 6.37
N THR A 97 0.30 -6.23 5.12
CA THR A 97 -1.04 -6.62 4.67
C THR A 97 -1.24 -8.13 4.77
N ALA A 98 -0.29 -8.93 4.29
CA ALA A 98 -0.36 -10.39 4.42
C ALA A 98 -0.38 -10.83 5.89
N HIS A 99 0.45 -10.20 6.73
CA HIS A 99 0.49 -10.45 8.17
C HIS A 99 -0.84 -10.12 8.85
N LEU A 100 -1.41 -8.93 8.61
CA LEU A 100 -2.68 -8.50 9.19
C LEU A 100 -3.84 -9.39 8.74
N VAL A 101 -3.87 -9.77 7.46
CA VAL A 101 -4.88 -10.70 6.95
C VAL A 101 -4.81 -12.03 7.71
N ARG A 102 -3.61 -12.60 7.85
CA ARG A 102 -3.42 -13.90 8.52
C ARG A 102 -3.66 -13.84 10.03
N ALA A 103 -3.10 -12.84 10.69
CA ALA A 103 -3.05 -12.75 12.15
C ALA A 103 -4.32 -12.16 12.76
N VAL A 104 -5.06 -11.33 12.02
CA VAL A 104 -6.23 -10.60 12.53
C VAL A 104 -7.47 -10.91 11.70
N ASN A 105 -7.49 -10.52 10.41
CA ASN A 105 -8.73 -10.54 9.64
C ASN A 105 -9.30 -11.96 9.50
N LEU A 106 -8.46 -12.98 9.26
CA LEU A 106 -8.93 -14.36 9.17
C LEU A 106 -9.51 -14.88 10.49
N ARG A 107 -9.00 -14.43 11.65
CA ARG A 107 -9.54 -14.83 12.96
C ARG A 107 -10.93 -14.23 13.17
N LEU A 108 -11.13 -12.98 12.75
CA LEU A 108 -12.41 -12.28 12.83
C LEU A 108 -13.42 -12.81 11.78
N LEU A 109 -12.96 -13.16 10.58
CA LEU A 109 -13.84 -13.54 9.46
C LEU A 109 -14.27 -15.00 9.46
N ARG A 110 -13.49 -15.92 10.07
CA ARG A 110 -13.78 -17.37 10.06
C ARG A 110 -14.64 -17.86 11.23
N GLY A 111 -15.09 -16.98 12.13
CA GLY A 111 -16.11 -17.32 13.13
C GLY A 111 -15.69 -18.41 14.12
N GLY A 112 -14.48 -18.31 14.69
CA GLY A 112 -14.06 -19.19 15.79
C GLY A 112 -14.82 -18.91 17.09
N ALA A 113 -14.40 -19.53 18.19
CA ALA A 113 -14.96 -19.26 19.51
C ALA A 113 -15.03 -17.74 19.78
N PRO A 114 -16.12 -17.24 20.41
CA PRO A 114 -16.28 -15.81 20.69
C PRO A 114 -15.05 -15.26 21.39
N LEU A 115 -14.47 -14.20 20.83
CA LEU A 115 -13.33 -13.52 21.46
C LEU A 115 -13.83 -12.76 22.67
N THR A 116 -13.10 -12.84 23.77
CA THR A 116 -13.37 -11.98 24.94
C THR A 116 -13.06 -10.53 24.60
N GLU A 117 -13.68 -9.58 25.32
CA GLU A 117 -13.42 -8.14 25.14
C GLU A 117 -11.91 -7.78 25.28
N ALA A 118 -11.21 -8.46 26.19
CA ALA A 118 -9.77 -8.29 26.34
C ALA A 118 -9.00 -8.75 25.08
N GLN A 119 -9.37 -9.90 24.52
CA GLN A 119 -8.76 -10.41 23.28
C GLN A 119 -9.05 -9.51 22.08
N LEU A 120 -10.27 -8.98 21.97
CA LEU A 120 -10.64 -8.02 20.93
C LEU A 120 -9.83 -6.72 21.04
N THR A 121 -9.67 -6.21 22.26
CA THR A 121 -8.89 -4.99 22.50
C THR A 121 -7.43 -5.17 22.11
N ASP A 122 -6.82 -6.30 22.48
CA ASP A 122 -5.43 -6.60 22.12
C ASP A 122 -5.25 -6.81 20.62
N LEU A 123 -6.19 -7.51 19.98
CA LEU A 123 -6.19 -7.72 18.54
C LEU A 123 -6.34 -6.39 17.78
N GLY A 124 -7.23 -5.52 18.24
CA GLY A 124 -7.42 -4.16 17.71
C GLY A 124 -6.14 -3.32 17.86
N ARG A 125 -5.52 -3.29 19.04
CA ARG A 125 -4.24 -2.60 19.26
C ARG A 125 -3.14 -3.10 18.34
N HIS A 126 -3.01 -4.41 18.18
CA HIS A 126 -2.05 -5.03 17.27
C HIS A 126 -2.32 -4.62 15.81
N TRP A 127 -3.59 -4.66 15.40
CA TRP A 127 -4.01 -4.26 14.06
C TRP A 127 -3.68 -2.79 13.78
N HIS A 128 -4.04 -1.88 14.69
CA HIS A 128 -3.79 -0.44 14.54
C HIS A 128 -2.29 -0.10 14.48
N ARG A 129 -1.46 -0.73 15.32
CA ARG A 129 -0.01 -0.54 15.29
C ARG A 129 0.60 -1.00 13.97
N ALA A 130 0.27 -2.20 13.52
CA ALA A 130 0.77 -2.72 12.25
C ALA A 130 0.22 -1.91 11.06
N ASN A 131 -1.02 -1.43 11.13
CA ASN A 131 -1.59 -0.57 10.11
C ASN A 131 -0.90 0.81 10.05
N ALA A 132 -0.55 1.40 11.20
CA ALA A 132 0.20 2.65 11.24
C ALA A 132 1.57 2.52 10.55
N VAL A 133 2.29 1.42 10.80
CA VAL A 133 3.56 1.12 10.10
C VAL A 133 3.33 0.95 8.61
N ARG A 134 2.25 0.27 8.21
CA ARG A 134 1.87 0.10 6.80
C ARG A 134 1.59 1.44 6.13
N LEU A 135 0.85 2.35 6.77
CA LEU A 135 0.59 3.70 6.28
C LEU A 135 1.88 4.50 6.12
N ALA A 136 2.78 4.44 7.09
CA ALA A 136 4.10 5.09 6.98
C ALA A 136 4.91 4.54 5.80
N ALA A 137 4.93 3.22 5.60
CA ALA A 137 5.62 2.59 4.48
C ALA A 137 5.03 3.00 3.12
N LEU A 138 3.70 3.10 3.01
CA LEU A 138 3.01 3.59 1.81
C LEU A 138 3.30 5.08 1.55
N ALA A 139 3.35 5.92 2.60
CA ALA A 139 3.72 7.33 2.47
C ALA A 139 5.16 7.50 1.95
N VAL A 140 6.11 6.73 2.50
CA VAL A 140 7.49 6.66 1.99
C VAL A 140 7.50 6.21 0.53
N ALA A 141 6.74 5.16 0.18
CA ALA A 141 6.69 4.65 -1.18
C ALA A 141 6.17 5.69 -2.17
N MET A 142 5.09 6.41 -1.83
CA MET A 142 4.55 7.49 -2.65
C MET A 142 5.55 8.65 -2.83
N GLY A 143 6.15 9.13 -1.74
CA GLY A 143 7.12 10.22 -1.77
C GLY A 143 8.38 9.86 -2.55
N ALA A 144 8.84 8.61 -2.45
CA ALA A 144 9.99 8.11 -3.20
C ALA A 144 9.66 7.86 -4.68
N LEU A 145 8.48 7.33 -5.01
CA LEU A 145 8.05 7.12 -6.38
C LEU A 145 7.99 8.44 -7.16
N ARG A 146 7.52 9.52 -6.53
CA ARG A 146 7.53 10.87 -7.13
C ARG A 146 8.94 11.37 -7.45
N ARG A 147 9.91 11.09 -6.57
CA ARG A 147 11.32 11.48 -6.74
C ARG A 147 12.11 10.58 -7.69
N SER A 148 11.65 9.36 -7.93
CA SER A 148 12.37 8.38 -8.75
C SER A 148 12.34 8.64 -10.25
N ALA A 149 11.51 9.58 -10.71
CA ALA A 149 11.40 9.89 -12.14
C ALA A 149 12.72 10.50 -12.67
N PRO A 150 13.19 10.10 -13.86
CA PRO A 150 14.31 10.76 -14.52
C PRO A 150 14.02 12.25 -14.72
N LEU A 151 15.04 13.10 -14.55
CA LEU A 151 14.95 14.50 -14.96
C LEU A 151 14.57 14.57 -16.44
N GLY A 152 13.60 15.42 -16.79
CA GLY A 152 13.26 15.67 -18.19
C GLY A 152 14.43 16.30 -18.95
N PRO A 153 14.32 16.47 -20.27
CA PRO A 153 15.38 17.03 -21.12
C PRO A 153 15.97 18.33 -20.56
N ALA A 154 15.11 19.24 -20.07
CA ALA A 154 15.52 20.50 -19.45
C ALA A 154 16.38 20.31 -18.17
N GLY A 155 16.11 19.27 -17.36
CA GLY A 155 16.92 18.99 -16.17
C GLY A 155 18.24 18.29 -16.48
N GLN A 156 18.34 17.63 -17.65
CA GLN A 156 19.61 17.10 -18.16
C GLN A 156 20.50 18.21 -18.71
N GLU A 157 19.95 19.21 -19.42
CA GLU A 157 20.71 20.37 -19.90
C GLU A 157 21.31 21.20 -18.75
N TRP A 158 20.55 21.46 -17.68
CA TRP A 158 21.08 22.15 -16.49
C TRP A 158 22.22 21.39 -15.80
N ARG A 159 22.13 20.05 -15.75
CA ARG A 159 23.14 19.20 -15.13
C ARG A 159 24.39 19.05 -15.99
N ASN A 160 24.25 19.12 -17.31
CA ASN A 160 25.37 19.04 -18.25
C ASN A 160 26.02 20.41 -18.49
N GLY A 161 25.26 21.51 -18.42
CA GLY A 161 25.75 22.88 -18.61
C GLY A 161 26.49 23.48 -17.41
N SER A 162 26.28 22.94 -16.20
CA SER A 162 26.99 23.38 -14.98
C SER A 162 28.36 22.72 -14.80
N GLY A 163 28.78 21.84 -15.72
CA GLY A 163 30.07 21.15 -15.71
C GLY A 163 31.19 21.85 -16.48
N ILE A 164 30.96 23.01 -17.09
CA ILE A 164 31.97 23.73 -17.89
C ILE A 164 32.41 25.01 -17.16
N HIS A 165 33.11 24.87 -16.04
CA HIS A 165 34.03 25.88 -15.47
C HIS A 165 34.86 25.22 -14.36
N GLN A 166 35.80 24.36 -14.75
CA GLN A 166 37.04 24.12 -14.02
C GLN A 166 38.18 23.96 -15.01
#